data_AF-A0A060ZWP6-F1
#
_entry.id   AF-A0A060ZWP6-F1
#
_cell.length_a   1.000
_cell.length_b   1.000
_cell.length_c   1.000
_cell.angle_alpha   90.00
_cell.angle_beta   90.00
_cell.angle_gamma   90.00
#
_symmetry.space_group_name_H-M   'P 1'
#
loop_
_entity.id
_entity.type
_entity.pdbx_description
1 polymer ?
#
loop_
_entity_poly.entity_id
_entity_poly.type
_entity_poly.pdbx_seq_one_letter_code
_entity_poly.pdbx_strand_id
1 'polypeptide(L)' 'MSCWRKSTFSSGQVSAECVEVSAPTPGLILIRESDDPAAVITTDPAPWAAFVRGLKRGDFDHLSGSV' A
#
# COMPACT_ATOMS: atom_id res chain seq x y z
N MET A 1 -7.48 -5.17 17.95
CA MET A 1 -6.45 -5.58 16.96
C MET A 1 -6.70 -4.77 15.70
N SER A 2 -5.68 -4.04 15.26
CA SER A 2 -5.76 -3.17 14.08
C SER A 2 -6.04 -4.01 12.82
N CYS A 3 -6.98 -3.60 11.97
CA CYS A 3 -7.35 -4.30 10.71
C CYS A 3 -6.33 -4.04 9.57
N TRP A 4 -5.19 -3.43 9.89
CA TRP A 4 -4.15 -3.04 8.95
C TRP A 4 -3.06 -4.11 8.84
N ARG A 5 -2.69 -4.47 7.61
CA ARG A 5 -1.58 -5.37 7.30
C ARG A 5 -0.40 -4.55 6.80
N LYS A 6 0.70 -4.59 7.55
CA LYS A 6 1.99 -3.98 7.19
C LYS A 6 2.81 -4.93 6.31
N SER A 7 3.68 -4.37 5.47
CA SER A 7 4.61 -5.17 4.66
C SER A 7 5.61 -5.95 5.53
N THR A 8 6.01 -7.13 5.08
CA THR A 8 7.08 -7.91 5.75
C THR A 8 8.47 -7.33 5.51
N PHE A 9 8.63 -6.45 4.52
CA PHE A 9 9.87 -5.70 4.27
C PHE A 9 10.07 -4.54 5.27
N SER A 10 9.06 -4.25 6.06
CA SER A 10 9.06 -3.18 7.07
C SER A 10 9.73 -3.56 8.39
N SER A 11 10.16 -4.81 8.57
CA SER A 11 10.81 -5.25 9.80
C SER A 11 12.30 -4.93 9.78
N GLY A 12 12.78 -4.13 10.75
CA GLY A 12 14.22 -3.98 11.03
C GLY A 12 14.82 -2.57 10.89
N GLN A 13 14.06 -1.56 10.48
CA GLN A 13 14.53 -0.16 10.46
C GLN A 13 13.56 0.74 11.22
N VAL A 14 14.12 1.61 12.09
CA VAL A 14 13.39 2.55 12.96
C VAL A 14 12.66 3.64 12.15
N SER A 15 12.96 3.76 10.86
CA SER A 15 12.46 4.79 9.93
C SER A 15 11.84 4.20 8.66
N ALA A 16 11.24 3.01 8.74
CA ALA A 16 10.59 2.45 7.56
C ALA A 16 9.24 3.15 7.35
N GLU A 17 9.16 4.00 6.33
CA GLU A 17 7.93 4.56 5.76
C GLU A 17 7.15 3.40 5.12
N CYS A 18 6.16 2.88 5.85
CA CYS A 18 5.57 1.59 5.51
C CYS A 18 4.17 1.77 4.96
N VAL A 19 3.96 1.22 3.77
CA VAL A 19 2.62 1.07 3.23
C VAL A 19 1.88 0.00 4.03
N GLU A 20 0.69 0.36 4.52
CA GLU A 20 -0.27 -0.50 5.19
C GLU A 20 -1.53 -0.65 4.35
N VAL A 21 -2.09 -1.87 4.32
CA VAL A 21 -3.30 -2.18 3.55
C VAL A 21 -4.36 -2.80 4.45
N SER A 22 -5.62 -2.42 4.27
CA SER A 22 -6.78 -3.03 4.94
C SER A 22 -7.90 -3.34 3.94
N ALA A 23 -8.70 -4.37 4.26
CA ALA A 23 -9.88 -4.77 3.50
C ALA A 23 -11.01 -5.10 4.48
N PRO A 24 -11.61 -4.09 5.12
CA PRO A 24 -12.53 -4.30 6.25
C PRO A 24 -13.88 -4.89 5.81
N THR A 25 -14.27 -4.68 4.55
CA THR A 25 -15.51 -5.22 3.95
C THR A 25 -15.25 -5.65 2.51
N PRO A 26 -16.06 -6.57 1.95
CA PRO A 26 -15.99 -6.91 0.54
C PRO A 26 -16.15 -5.67 -0.35
N GLY A 27 -15.29 -5.52 -1.35
CA GLY A 27 -15.35 -4.39 -2.27
C GLY A 27 -14.57 -3.15 -1.82
N LEU A 28 -14.02 -3.13 -0.60
CA LEU A 28 -13.29 -1.97 -0.10
C LEU A 28 -11.83 -2.31 0.21
N ILE A 29 -10.90 -1.58 -0.39
CA ILE A 29 -9.48 -1.62 -0.10
C ILE A 29 -9.04 -0.24 0.38
N LEU A 30 -8.35 -0.21 1.52
CA LEU A 30 -7.77 1.00 2.09
C LEU A 30 -6.25 0.87 2.10
N ILE A 31 -5.57 1.95 1.74
CA ILE A 31 -4.11 2.03 1.70
C ILE A 31 -3.70 3.29 2.45
N ARG A 32 -2.68 3.21 3.28
CA ARG A 32 -2.09 4.36 3.95
C ARG A 32 -0.60 4.14 4.17
N GLU A 33 0.08 5.20 4.56
CA GLU A 33 1.45 5.15 5.05
C GLU A 33 1.43 5.14 6.59
N SER A 34 2.43 4.51 7.23
CA SER A 34 2.49 4.34 8.68
C SER A 34 2.73 5.65 9.43
N ASP A 35 3.55 6.55 8.88
CA ASP A 35 3.92 7.85 9.46
C ASP A 35 2.92 8.97 9.12
N ASP A 36 2.10 8.80 8.08
CA ASP A 36 0.86 9.57 7.85
C ASP A 36 -0.41 8.69 7.89
N PRO A 37 -0.84 8.25 9.09
CA PRO A 37 -1.96 7.32 9.23
C PRO A 37 -3.33 7.94 8.92
N ALA A 38 -3.40 9.26 8.75
CA ALA A 38 -4.62 10.00 8.44
C ALA A 38 -4.87 10.10 6.92
N ALA A 39 -3.82 10.05 6.11
CA ALA A 39 -3.91 10.02 4.65
C ALA A 39 -4.28 8.60 4.16
N VAL A 40 -5.57 8.37 3.92
CA VAL A 40 -6.09 7.08 3.45
C VAL A 40 -6.56 7.16 2.00
N ILE A 41 -5.94 6.36 1.14
CA ILE A 41 -6.40 6.11 -0.22
C ILE A 41 -7.42 4.98 -0.19
N THR A 42 -8.58 5.22 -0.80
CA THR A 42 -9.65 4.23 -0.94
C THR A 42 -9.73 3.73 -2.37
N THR A 43 -9.87 2.41 -2.56
CA THR A 43 -10.03 1.80 -3.89
C THR A 43 -10.85 0.51 -3.83
N ASP A 44 -11.16 -0.04 -5.01
CA ASP A 44 -11.89 -1.30 -5.17
C ASP A 44 -10.94 -2.48 -5.51
N PRO A 45 -11.36 -3.75 -5.34
CA PRO A 45 -10.52 -4.91 -5.61
C PRO A 45 -10.01 -5.01 -7.06
N ALA A 46 -10.80 -4.61 -8.05
CA ALA A 46 -10.43 -4.70 -9.46
C ALA A 46 -9.26 -3.77 -9.84
N PRO A 47 -9.34 -2.43 -9.59
CA PRO A 47 -8.21 -1.53 -9.82
C PRO A 47 -7.01 -1.87 -8.92
N TRP A 48 -7.22 -2.27 -7.66
CA TRP A 48 -6.13 -2.74 -6.80
C TRP A 48 -5.37 -3.93 -7.41
N ALA A 49 -6.08 -4.93 -7.90
CA ALA A 49 -5.46 -6.09 -8.54
C ALA A 49 -4.71 -5.71 -9.83
N ALA A 50 -5.24 -4.76 -10.61
CA ALA A 50 -4.54 -4.23 -11.78
C ALA A 50 -3.26 -3.49 -11.41
N PHE A 51 -3.32 -2.63 -10.39
CA PHE A 51 -2.16 -1.90 -9.85
C PHE A 51 -1.06 -2.85 -9.38
N VAL A 52 -1.39 -3.85 -8.56
CA VAL A 52 -0.42 -4.85 -8.08
C VAL A 52 0.21 -5.64 -9.24
N ARG A 53 -0.56 -5.96 -10.28
CA ARG A 53 0.00 -6.60 -11.48
C ARG A 53 0.96 -5.67 -12.23
N GLY A 54 0.65 -4.38 -12.34
CA GLY A 54 1.54 -3.40 -12.98
C GLY A 54 2.83 -3.19 -12.20
N LEU A 55 2.76 -3.09 -10.86
CA LEU A 55 3.95 -3.06 -9.99
C LEU A 55 4.86 -4.27 -10.24
N LYS A 56 4.30 -5.48 -10.29
CA LYS A 56 5.07 -6.70 -10.55
C LYS A 56 5.70 -6.76 -11.95
N ARG A 57 5.16 -6.01 -12.92
CA ARG A 57 5.70 -5.89 -14.28
C ARG A 57 6.79 -4.83 -14.39
N GLY A 58 6.94 -3.97 -13.39
CA GLY A 58 7.81 -2.80 -13.45
C GLY A 58 7.20 -1.62 -14.22
N ASP A 59 5.88 -1.64 -14.47
CA ASP A 59 5.19 -0.60 -15.26
C ASP A 59 5.37 0.79 -14.64
N PHE A 60 5.65 0.85 -13.33
CA PHE A 60 5.79 2.08 -12.55
C PHE A 60 7.24 2.39 -12.14
N ASP A 61 8.23 1.61 -12.56
CA ASP A 61 9.62 1.79 -12.09
C ASP A 61 10.20 3.15 -12.53
N HIS A 62 9.71 3.70 -13.63
CA HIS A 62 10.05 5.04 -14.11
C HIS A 62 9.63 6.17 -13.15
N LEU A 63 8.69 5.92 -12.22
CA LEU A 63 8.26 6.89 -11.20
C LEU A 63 9.25 6.99 -10.02
N SER A 64 10.15 6.02 -9.86
CA SER A 64 11.12 6.00 -8.75
C SER A 64 12.23 7.06 -8.86
N GLY A 65 12.38 7.69 -10.03
CA GLY A 65 13.48 8.62 -10.33
C GLY A 65 13.13 10.11 -10.36
N SER A 66 11.99 10.54 -9.81
CA SER A 66 11.56 11.95 -9.87
C SER A 66 11.12 12.57 -8.54
N VAL A 67 11.62 12.07 -7.42
CA VAL A 67 11.45 12.73 -6.11
C VAL A 67 12.63 13.64 -5.78
#